data_AF-A0A1E1W116-F1
#
_entry.id   AF-A0A1E1W116-F1
#
_cell.length_a   1.000
_cell.length_b   1.000
_cell.length_c   1.000
_cell.angle_alpha   90.00
_cell.angle_beta   90.00
_cell.angle_gamma   90.00
#
_symmetry.space_group_name_H-M   'P 1'
#
loop_
_entity.id
_entity.type
_entity.pdbx_description
1 polymer ?
#
loop_
_entity_poly.entity_id
_entity_poly.type
_entity_poly.pdbx_seq_one_letter_code
_entity_poly.pdbx_strand_id
1 'polypeptide(L)'
;KGDVAEAYRVRLASCRALTVATTYKCVRSALATTKDCLLSLLATLTPFDEEEIDINHMKARTQALLLLSTLLTERAVSDTLWRTMRDAKSSAFIHTLLQSLHSDDIDLQDAALYCLTQFAQSAVQKKQPDKTRDEIRVGFFDSVKSPFGRQLDARQGAGDGDDCEPDYMAEELCKILIHLYKKLSTDAKIFGNQDERWHRATSCLSSVLSISPRCRQYGVHRQFPRMLLG
;
A
#
# COMPACT_ATOMS: atom_id res chain seq x y z
N LYS A 1 -1.41 -25.65 22.92
CA LYS A 1 -0.98 -24.32 22.43
C LYS A 1 -0.45 -24.54 21.03
N GLY A 2 -1.12 -24.01 20.00
CA GLY A 2 -0.61 -24.10 18.63
C GLY A 2 0.65 -23.25 18.50
N ASP A 3 1.66 -23.78 17.82
CA ASP A 3 2.89 -23.05 17.51
C ASP A 3 2.54 -21.84 16.63
N VAL A 4 3.00 -20.64 17.01
CA VAL A 4 2.76 -19.39 16.27
C VAL A 4 3.27 -19.52 14.82
N ALA A 5 4.38 -20.25 14.62
CA ALA A 5 4.90 -20.56 13.31
C ALA A 5 3.91 -21.40 12.47
N GLU A 6 3.21 -22.34 13.09
CA GLU A 6 2.20 -23.16 12.42
C GLU A 6 0.99 -22.32 12.00
N ALA A 7 0.56 -21.37 12.84
CA ALA A 7 -0.50 -20.44 12.47
C ALA A 7 -0.13 -19.59 11.23
N TYR A 8 1.12 -19.15 11.12
CA TYR A 8 1.60 -18.44 9.92
C TYR A 8 1.64 -19.33 8.68
N ARG A 9 2.05 -20.60 8.80
CA ARG A 9 2.05 -21.55 7.67
C ARG A 9 0.64 -21.83 7.16
N VAL A 10 -0.32 -22.06 8.06
CA VAL A 10 -1.72 -22.27 7.68
C VAL A 10 -2.29 -21.03 6.99
N ARG A 11 -2.01 -19.84 7.53
CA ARG A 11 -2.43 -18.57 6.92
C ARG A 11 -1.83 -18.39 5.52
N LEU A 12 -0.53 -18.63 5.39
CA LEU A 12 0.20 -18.60 4.13
C LEU A 12 -0.46 -19.51 3.09
N ALA A 13 -0.67 -20.77 3.43
CA ALA A 13 -1.26 -21.76 2.52
C ALA A 13 -2.69 -21.38 2.13
N SER A 14 -3.49 -20.93 3.10
CA SER A 14 -4.88 -20.52 2.88
C SER A 14 -4.96 -19.29 1.98
N CYS A 15 -4.19 -18.24 2.26
CA CYS A 15 -4.18 -17.03 1.46
C CYS A 15 -3.69 -17.32 0.03
N ARG A 16 -2.68 -18.16 -0.13
CA ARG A 16 -2.18 -18.59 -1.45
C ARG A 16 -3.26 -19.32 -2.25
N ALA A 17 -3.92 -20.31 -1.64
CA ALA A 17 -4.99 -21.07 -2.29
C ALA A 17 -6.17 -20.16 -2.67
N LEU A 18 -6.60 -19.29 -1.76
CA LEU A 18 -7.68 -18.34 -2.02
C LEU A 18 -7.32 -17.32 -3.11
N THR A 19 -6.07 -16.84 -3.15
CA THR A 19 -5.60 -15.92 -4.19
C THR A 19 -5.74 -16.56 -5.57
N VAL A 20 -5.32 -17.82 -5.72
CA VAL A 20 -5.53 -18.56 -6.97
C VAL A 20 -7.03 -18.69 -7.30
N ALA A 21 -7.87 -19.00 -6.30
CA ALA A 21 -9.30 -19.16 -6.51
C ALA A 21 -10.03 -17.84 -6.87
N THR A 22 -9.54 -16.69 -6.40
CA THR A 22 -10.13 -15.37 -6.72
C THR A 22 -9.93 -14.90 -8.16
N THR A 23 -9.15 -15.65 -8.96
CA THR A 23 -9.13 -15.49 -10.42
C THR A 23 -10.52 -15.71 -11.02
N TYR A 24 -11.33 -16.58 -10.42
CA TYR A 24 -12.73 -16.77 -10.78
C TYR A 24 -13.61 -15.71 -10.09
N LYS A 25 -14.33 -14.94 -10.92
CA LYS A 25 -15.21 -13.87 -10.44
C LYS A 25 -16.24 -14.34 -9.40
N CYS A 26 -16.85 -15.52 -9.59
CA CYS A 26 -17.85 -16.05 -8.66
C CYS A 26 -17.28 -16.28 -7.26
N VAL A 27 -16.08 -16.85 -7.16
CA VAL A 27 -15.37 -17.07 -5.88
C VAL A 27 -15.04 -15.74 -5.23
N ARG A 28 -14.50 -14.80 -6.01
CA ARG A 28 -14.13 -13.48 -5.52
C ARG A 28 -15.33 -12.71 -4.98
N SER A 29 -16.46 -12.70 -5.71
CA SER A 29 -17.69 -12.08 -5.24
C SER A 29 -18.28 -12.78 -4.00
N ALA A 30 -18.20 -14.12 -3.91
CA ALA A 30 -18.65 -14.86 -2.73
C ALA A 30 -17.81 -14.51 -1.48
N LEU A 31 -16.48 -14.46 -1.62
CA LEU A 31 -15.58 -14.03 -0.55
C LEU A 31 -15.84 -12.56 -0.17
N ALA A 32 -16.07 -11.67 -1.14
CA ALA A 32 -16.39 -10.27 -0.92
C ALA A 32 -17.69 -10.06 -0.10
N THR A 33 -18.66 -10.98 -0.21
CA THR A 33 -19.88 -10.94 0.60
C THR A 33 -19.70 -11.53 2.00
N THR A 34 -18.60 -12.24 2.26
CA THR A 34 -18.31 -12.87 3.55
C THR A 34 -17.51 -11.91 4.43
N LYS A 35 -18.22 -11.05 5.19
CA LYS A 35 -17.59 -10.00 6.02
C LYS A 35 -16.52 -10.52 6.97
N ASP A 36 -16.75 -11.67 7.61
CA ASP A 36 -15.82 -12.25 8.57
C ASP A 36 -14.49 -12.65 7.93
N CYS A 37 -14.51 -13.05 6.65
CA CYS A 37 -13.29 -13.37 5.90
C CYS A 37 -12.43 -12.11 5.70
N LEU A 38 -13.06 -10.99 5.30
CA LEU A 38 -12.35 -9.72 5.14
C LEU A 38 -11.83 -9.18 6.47
N LEU A 39 -12.65 -9.20 7.53
CA LEU A 39 -12.24 -8.71 8.85
C LEU A 39 -11.10 -9.57 9.43
N SER A 40 -11.18 -10.90 9.28
CA SER A 40 -10.11 -11.80 9.67
C SER A 40 -8.84 -11.54 8.89
N LEU A 41 -8.92 -11.31 7.57
CA LEU A 41 -7.76 -10.96 6.75
C LEU A 41 -7.12 -9.63 7.21
N LEU A 42 -7.93 -8.59 7.43
CA LEU A 42 -7.44 -7.28 7.88
C LEU A 42 -6.82 -7.34 9.29
N ALA A 43 -7.36 -8.16 10.19
CA ALA A 43 -6.78 -8.39 11.51
C ALA A 43 -5.37 -9.00 11.46
N THR A 44 -4.98 -9.60 10.34
CA THR A 44 -3.64 -10.16 10.13
C THR A 44 -2.67 -9.21 9.43
N LEU A 45 -3.18 -8.10 8.90
CA LEU A 45 -2.41 -7.05 8.22
C LEU A 45 -2.20 -5.87 9.17
N THR A 46 -1.48 -6.15 10.25
CA THR A 46 -1.04 -5.15 11.23
C THR A 46 0.44 -4.84 11.05
N PRO A 47 0.91 -3.65 11.45
CA PRO A 47 2.32 -3.30 11.42
C PRO A 47 3.21 -4.33 12.14
N PHE A 48 4.47 -4.46 11.70
CA PHE A 48 5.49 -5.22 12.41
C PHE A 48 5.91 -4.49 13.68
N ASP A 49 6.18 -5.26 14.74
CA ASP A 49 7.18 -4.92 15.73
C ASP A 49 8.52 -5.50 15.25
N GLU A 50 9.58 -4.68 15.24
CA GLU A 50 10.90 -5.01 14.65
C GLU A 50 11.54 -6.27 15.26
N GLU A 51 11.12 -6.65 16.47
CA GLU A 51 11.64 -7.78 17.23
C GLU A 51 11.02 -9.14 16.83
N GLU A 52 9.97 -9.18 15.99
CA GLU A 52 9.18 -10.39 15.68
C GLU A 52 9.13 -10.79 14.19
N ILE A 53 10.14 -10.40 13.39
CA ILE A 53 10.14 -10.65 11.94
C ILE A 53 10.65 -12.08 11.63
N ASP A 54 9.75 -13.07 11.68
CA ASP A 54 9.97 -14.41 11.13
C ASP A 54 9.73 -14.46 9.60
N ILE A 55 10.48 -15.31 8.90
CA ILE A 55 10.32 -15.57 7.46
C ILE A 55 8.90 -16.07 7.14
N ASN A 56 8.31 -16.93 7.98
CA ASN A 56 6.94 -17.40 7.74
C ASN A 56 5.92 -16.27 7.92
N HIS A 57 6.19 -15.34 8.84
CA HIS A 57 5.36 -14.17 9.04
C HIS A 57 5.37 -13.26 7.80
N MET A 58 6.56 -12.95 7.26
CA MET A 58 6.68 -12.16 6.02
C MET A 58 5.95 -12.83 4.85
N LYS A 59 6.19 -14.13 4.62
CA LYS A 59 5.52 -14.87 3.53
C LYS A 59 4.00 -14.90 3.70
N ALA A 60 3.51 -15.11 4.91
CA ALA A 60 2.07 -15.09 5.19
C ALA A 60 1.45 -13.71 4.87
N ARG A 61 2.18 -12.63 5.19
CA ARG A 61 1.78 -11.26 4.88
C ARG A 61 1.78 -10.97 3.39
N THR A 62 2.82 -11.41 2.66
CA THR A 62 2.87 -11.32 1.20
C THR A 62 1.61 -11.93 0.58
N GLN A 63 1.25 -13.15 0.99
CA GLN A 63 0.04 -13.80 0.46
C GLN A 63 -1.26 -13.12 0.93
N ALA A 64 -1.31 -12.56 2.14
CA ALA A 64 -2.46 -11.81 2.63
C ALA A 64 -2.68 -10.50 1.83
N LEU A 65 -1.61 -9.78 1.50
CA LEU A 65 -1.66 -8.58 0.64
C LEU A 65 -2.09 -8.94 -0.78
N LEU A 66 -1.57 -10.04 -1.34
CA LEU A 66 -2.01 -10.54 -2.65
C LEU A 66 -3.49 -10.92 -2.63
N LEU A 67 -3.95 -11.66 -1.62
CA LEU A 67 -5.38 -11.97 -1.50
C LEU A 67 -6.22 -10.69 -1.40
N LEU A 68 -5.85 -9.76 -0.51
CA LEU A 68 -6.60 -8.51 -0.34
C LEU A 68 -6.66 -7.70 -1.63
N SER A 69 -5.55 -7.59 -2.36
CA SER A 69 -5.50 -6.87 -3.62
C SER A 69 -6.47 -7.42 -4.66
N THR A 70 -6.62 -8.74 -4.77
CA THR A 70 -7.62 -9.35 -5.66
C THR A 70 -9.03 -8.99 -5.20
N LEU A 71 -9.31 -9.04 -3.90
CA LEU A 71 -10.62 -8.75 -3.32
C LEU A 71 -11.00 -7.27 -3.44
N LEU A 72 -10.02 -6.34 -3.41
CA LEU A 72 -10.25 -4.90 -3.55
C LEU A 72 -10.87 -4.49 -4.89
N THR A 73 -10.83 -5.37 -5.90
CA THR A 73 -11.57 -5.19 -7.16
C THR A 73 -13.08 -5.28 -6.97
N GLU A 74 -13.55 -5.91 -5.89
CA GLU A 74 -14.96 -6.01 -5.53
C GLU A 74 -15.36 -4.83 -4.62
N ARG A 75 -16.35 -4.06 -5.07
CA ARG A 75 -16.79 -2.83 -4.38
C ARG A 75 -17.17 -3.06 -2.91
N ALA A 76 -17.81 -4.19 -2.59
CA ALA A 76 -18.21 -4.49 -1.22
C ALA A 76 -17.00 -4.56 -0.26
N VAL A 77 -15.86 -5.03 -0.75
CA VAL A 77 -14.62 -5.13 0.02
C VAL A 77 -14.02 -3.74 0.19
N SER A 78 -13.87 -2.97 -0.89
CA SER A 78 -13.31 -1.63 -0.80
C SER A 78 -14.14 -0.72 0.12
N ASP A 79 -15.47 -0.75 -0.03
CA ASP A 79 -16.38 0.07 0.78
C ASP A 79 -16.27 -0.32 2.27
N THR A 80 -16.08 -1.61 2.56
CA THR A 80 -15.90 -2.09 3.93
C THR A 80 -14.54 -1.67 4.48
N LEU A 81 -13.46 -1.82 3.72
CA LEU A 81 -12.12 -1.39 4.15
C LEU A 81 -12.07 0.11 4.48
N TRP A 82 -12.53 0.96 3.55
CA TRP A 82 -12.57 2.41 3.76
C TRP A 82 -13.43 2.80 4.97
N ARG A 83 -14.59 2.14 5.13
CA ARG A 83 -15.46 2.36 6.29
C ARG A 83 -14.76 1.98 7.59
N THR A 84 -14.19 0.78 7.66
CA THR A 84 -13.48 0.28 8.85
C THR A 84 -12.33 1.20 9.23
N MET A 85 -11.49 1.59 8.28
CA MET A 85 -10.36 2.50 8.54
C MET A 85 -10.83 3.86 9.06
N ARG A 86 -11.86 4.44 8.45
CA ARG A 86 -12.36 5.76 8.85
C ARG A 86 -13.08 5.72 10.19
N ASP A 87 -14.01 4.78 10.36
CA ASP A 87 -14.87 4.70 11.54
C ASP A 87 -14.04 4.32 12.78
N ALA A 88 -13.02 3.46 12.63
CA ALA A 88 -12.06 3.15 13.69
C ALA A 88 -10.91 4.17 13.81
N LYS A 89 -10.83 5.18 12.93
CA LYS A 89 -9.68 6.08 12.75
C LYS A 89 -8.33 5.33 12.69
N SER A 90 -8.35 4.13 12.12
CA SER A 90 -7.19 3.25 12.08
C SER A 90 -6.33 3.51 10.86
N SER A 91 -5.04 3.72 11.08
CA SER A 91 -4.00 3.82 10.05
C SER A 91 -3.22 2.51 9.85
N ALA A 92 -3.54 1.46 10.61
CA ALA A 92 -2.76 0.22 10.69
C ALA A 92 -2.53 -0.45 9.32
N PHE A 93 -3.56 -0.47 8.47
CA PHE A 93 -3.45 -1.04 7.12
C PHE A 93 -2.50 -0.23 6.23
N ILE A 94 -2.64 1.10 6.21
CA ILE A 94 -1.75 1.99 5.44
C ILE A 94 -0.31 1.86 5.97
N HIS A 95 -0.14 1.67 7.28
CA HIS A 95 1.18 1.54 7.89
C HIS A 95 1.82 0.20 7.53
N THR A 96 1.02 -0.86 7.45
CA THR A 96 1.46 -2.17 6.95
C THR A 96 1.91 -2.09 5.49
N LEU A 97 1.16 -1.37 4.62
CA LEU A 97 1.59 -1.10 3.24
C LEU A 97 2.92 -0.34 3.22
N LEU A 98 3.06 0.68 4.07
CA LEU A 98 4.26 1.51 4.15
C LEU A 98 5.50 0.70 4.55
N GLN A 99 5.39 -0.13 5.60
CA GLN A 99 6.46 -1.03 6.03
C GLN A 99 6.79 -2.08 4.97
N SER A 100 5.77 -2.65 4.33
CA SER A 100 5.97 -3.66 3.28
C SER A 100 6.67 -3.09 2.05
N LEU A 101 6.41 -1.81 1.71
CA LEU A 101 7.09 -1.11 0.64
C LEU A 101 8.55 -0.74 0.99
N HIS A 102 8.84 -0.48 2.27
CA HIS A 102 10.21 -0.25 2.76
C HIS A 102 11.03 -1.53 2.91
N SER A 103 10.41 -2.70 2.89
CA SER A 103 11.10 -3.98 3.05
C SER A 103 12.09 -4.26 1.92
N ASP A 104 13.21 -4.91 2.26
CA ASP A 104 14.16 -5.46 1.30
C ASP A 104 13.66 -6.75 0.64
N ASP A 105 12.60 -7.37 1.17
CA ASP A 105 11.96 -8.54 0.56
C ASP A 105 11.19 -8.14 -0.70
N ILE A 106 11.66 -8.60 -1.85
CA ILE A 106 11.13 -8.25 -3.17
C ILE A 106 9.68 -8.73 -3.33
N ASP A 107 9.36 -9.94 -2.85
CA ASP A 107 8.02 -10.51 -2.99
C ASP A 107 7.00 -9.72 -2.16
N LEU A 108 7.39 -9.33 -0.94
CA LEU A 108 6.58 -8.49 -0.06
C LEU A 108 6.39 -7.08 -0.64
N GLN A 109 7.45 -6.46 -1.14
CA GLN A 109 7.37 -5.14 -1.77
C GLN A 109 6.47 -5.17 -3.01
N ASP A 110 6.57 -6.20 -3.84
CA ASP A 110 5.72 -6.36 -5.03
C ASP A 110 4.25 -6.59 -4.68
N ALA A 111 3.97 -7.42 -3.67
CA ALA A 111 2.61 -7.60 -3.15
C ALA A 111 2.03 -6.29 -2.60
N ALA A 112 2.86 -5.47 -1.94
CA ALA A 112 2.46 -4.17 -1.43
C ALA A 112 2.19 -3.15 -2.55
N LEU A 113 3.03 -3.12 -3.61
CA LEU A 113 2.78 -2.30 -4.80
C LEU A 113 1.44 -2.65 -5.45
N TYR A 114 1.16 -3.94 -5.63
CA TYR A 114 -0.08 -4.39 -6.23
C TYR A 114 -1.30 -4.07 -5.35
N CYS A 115 -1.21 -4.30 -4.04
CA CYS A 115 -2.27 -3.97 -3.09
C CYS A 115 -2.53 -2.46 -3.00
N LEU A 116 -1.47 -1.64 -2.96
CA LEU A 116 -1.60 -0.18 -2.94
C LEU A 116 -2.23 0.35 -4.24
N THR A 117 -1.87 -0.23 -5.39
CA THR A 117 -2.49 0.10 -6.68
C THR A 117 -4.00 -0.14 -6.64
N GLN A 118 -4.44 -1.33 -6.22
CA GLN A 118 -5.87 -1.66 -6.13
C GLN A 118 -6.59 -0.80 -5.09
N PHE A 119 -5.94 -0.54 -3.96
CA PHE A 119 -6.46 0.34 -2.91
C PHE A 119 -6.67 1.77 -3.42
N ALA A 120 -5.69 2.36 -4.09
CA ALA A 120 -5.79 3.69 -4.68
C ALA A 120 -6.89 3.75 -5.74
N GLN A 121 -6.95 2.76 -6.63
CA GLN A 121 -8.00 2.69 -7.66
C GLN A 121 -9.41 2.54 -7.06
N SER A 122 -9.53 1.91 -5.88
CA SER A 122 -10.81 1.81 -5.17
C SER A 122 -11.32 3.14 -4.59
N ALA A 123 -10.46 4.15 -4.49
CA ALA A 123 -10.84 5.49 -4.04
C ALA A 123 -11.62 6.27 -5.11
N VAL A 124 -11.42 5.95 -6.40
CA VAL A 124 -12.08 6.63 -7.54
C VAL A 124 -13.33 5.85 -7.95
N GLN A 125 -14.51 6.31 -7.54
CA GLN A 125 -15.76 5.70 -7.96
C GLN A 125 -16.10 6.11 -9.39
N LYS A 126 -15.66 5.33 -10.38
CA LYS A 126 -15.94 5.56 -11.82
C LYS A 126 -17.44 5.62 -12.22
N LYS A 127 -18.41 5.49 -11.30
CA LYS A 127 -19.85 5.39 -11.62
C LYS A 127 -20.81 6.18 -10.72
N GLN A 128 -20.35 7.00 -9.77
CA GLN A 128 -21.29 7.86 -9.03
C GLN A 128 -21.29 9.29 -9.61
N PRO A 129 -22.47 9.87 -9.92
CA PRO A 129 -22.57 11.30 -10.26
C PRO A 129 -22.23 12.18 -9.04
N ASP A 130 -22.35 11.63 -7.84
CA ASP A 130 -22.04 12.28 -6.57
C ASP A 130 -20.59 12.00 -6.16
N LYS A 131 -19.69 12.93 -6.52
CA LYS A 131 -18.24 12.86 -6.25
C LYS A 131 -17.89 13.06 -4.76
N THR A 132 -18.86 13.44 -3.92
CA THR A 132 -18.62 13.72 -2.49
C THR A 132 -18.01 12.55 -1.73
N ARG A 133 -18.37 11.31 -2.07
CA ARG A 133 -17.79 10.12 -1.40
C ARG A 133 -16.32 9.89 -1.75
N ASP A 134 -15.90 10.24 -2.97
CA ASP A 134 -14.51 10.11 -3.40
C ASP A 134 -13.65 11.15 -2.68
N GLU A 135 -14.17 12.38 -2.55
CA GLU A 135 -13.55 13.46 -1.78
C GLU A 135 -13.36 13.06 -0.31
N ILE A 136 -14.31 12.34 0.29
CA ILE A 136 -14.19 11.86 1.68
C ILE A 136 -13.09 10.79 1.83
N ARG A 137 -12.96 9.85 0.87
CA ARG A 137 -11.94 8.79 0.93
C ARG A 137 -10.54 9.34 0.75
N VAL A 138 -10.37 10.18 -0.28
CA VAL A 138 -9.10 10.86 -0.56
C VAL A 138 -8.73 11.79 0.58
N GLY A 139 -9.70 12.56 1.09
CA GLY A 139 -9.49 13.43 2.25
C GLY A 139 -9.01 12.66 3.48
N PHE A 140 -9.58 11.49 3.77
CA PHE A 140 -9.09 10.62 4.84
C PHE A 140 -7.65 10.16 4.57
N PHE A 141 -7.38 9.59 3.39
CA PHE A 141 -6.05 9.11 3.01
C PHE A 141 -4.97 10.20 3.13
N ASP A 142 -5.26 11.41 2.65
CA ASP A 142 -4.34 12.56 2.70
C ASP A 142 -4.21 13.15 4.13
N SER A 143 -5.10 12.79 5.05
CA SER A 143 -5.08 13.30 6.44
C SER A 143 -4.31 12.41 7.40
N VAL A 144 -3.99 11.17 7.02
CA VAL A 144 -3.36 10.21 7.93
C VAL A 144 -1.91 10.61 8.20
N LYS A 145 -1.59 10.85 9.46
CA LYS A 145 -0.27 11.32 9.90
C LYS A 145 0.80 10.25 9.76
N SER A 146 1.98 10.66 9.29
CA SER A 146 3.15 9.78 9.26
C SER A 146 3.49 9.37 10.70
N PRO A 147 3.76 8.08 10.96
CA PRO A 147 4.31 7.66 12.26
C PRO A 147 5.75 8.15 12.45
N PHE A 148 6.45 8.52 11.38
CA PHE A 148 7.85 8.94 11.38
C PHE A 148 8.03 10.46 11.45
N GLY A 149 7.01 11.23 11.07
CA GLY A 149 7.12 12.66 10.76
C GLY A 149 7.32 13.61 11.95
N ARG A 150 7.93 13.18 13.07
CA ARG A 150 8.29 14.06 14.21
C ARG A 150 9.12 13.41 15.33
N GLN A 151 10.01 12.47 15.03
CA GLN A 151 10.88 11.89 16.07
C GLN A 151 12.24 12.57 16.25
N LEU A 152 12.60 13.57 15.44
CA LEU A 152 13.89 14.25 15.56
C LEU A 152 13.78 15.79 15.60
N ASP A 153 14.33 16.33 16.70
CA ASP A 153 15.03 17.61 16.82
C ASP A 153 14.28 18.94 17.01
N ALA A 154 14.00 19.23 18.29
CA ALA A 154 14.11 20.57 18.87
C ALA A 154 15.58 21.08 18.97
N ARG A 155 16.51 20.59 18.15
CA ARG A 155 17.96 20.81 18.31
C ARG A 155 18.82 20.97 17.05
N GLN A 156 18.26 21.10 15.85
CA GLN A 156 19.08 21.41 14.66
C GLN A 156 18.87 22.85 14.19
N GLY A 157 19.87 23.67 14.50
CA GLY A 157 20.01 25.02 13.98
C GLY A 157 20.58 25.05 12.57
N ALA A 158 20.26 26.15 11.89
CA ALA A 158 20.98 26.74 10.77
C ALA A 158 21.24 25.86 9.53
N GLY A 159 20.35 26.01 8.54
CA GLY A 159 20.82 26.55 7.26
C GLY A 159 21.34 25.58 6.20
N ASP A 160 20.74 24.40 6.02
CA ASP A 160 20.74 23.71 4.73
C ASP A 160 19.31 23.25 4.42
N GLY A 161 18.62 24.04 3.60
CA GLY A 161 17.19 23.88 3.32
C GLY A 161 16.95 22.92 2.16
N ASP A 162 16.70 21.63 2.43
CA ASP A 162 15.96 20.77 1.50
C ASP A 162 15.24 19.53 2.11
N ASP A 163 15.19 19.41 3.44
CA ASP A 163 14.52 18.27 4.10
C ASP A 163 13.13 18.62 4.62
N CYS A 164 12.19 18.85 3.70
CA CYS A 164 10.78 18.66 4.01
C CYS A 164 10.53 17.16 4.21
N GLU A 165 10.69 16.69 5.45
CA GLU A 165 10.29 15.35 5.85
C GLU A 165 8.77 15.15 5.65
N PRO A 166 8.32 13.96 5.25
CA PRO A 166 6.89 13.70 5.10
C PRO A 166 6.13 13.84 6.43
N ASP A 167 5.11 14.69 6.45
CA ASP A 167 4.24 14.87 7.63
C ASP A 167 3.08 13.85 7.64
N TYR A 168 2.80 13.24 6.49
CA TYR A 168 1.65 12.38 6.24
C TYR A 168 2.04 11.08 5.56
N MET A 169 1.29 10.01 5.82
CA MET A 169 1.58 8.69 5.23
C MET A 169 1.48 8.69 3.71
N ALA A 170 0.60 9.50 3.13
CA ALA A 170 0.50 9.67 1.68
C ALA A 170 1.82 10.22 1.09
N GLU A 171 2.50 11.11 1.80
CA GLU A 171 3.80 11.67 1.40
C GLU A 171 4.91 10.63 1.55
N GLU A 172 4.90 9.84 2.63
CA GLU A 172 5.83 8.72 2.83
C GLU A 172 5.72 7.68 1.71
N LEU A 173 4.49 7.26 1.39
CA LEU A 173 4.23 6.34 0.28
C LEU A 173 4.74 6.93 -1.04
N CYS A 174 4.48 8.22 -1.29
CA CYS A 174 4.97 8.91 -2.49
C CYS A 174 6.50 8.95 -2.55
N LYS A 175 7.17 9.24 -1.43
CA LYS A 175 8.64 9.24 -1.30
C LYS A 175 9.23 7.89 -1.69
N ILE A 176 8.72 6.79 -1.13
CA ILE A 176 9.20 5.43 -1.47
C ILE A 176 8.96 5.14 -2.95
N LEU A 177 7.77 5.43 -3.46
CA LEU A 177 7.43 5.11 -4.85
C LEU A 177 8.31 5.89 -5.84
N ILE A 178 8.62 7.16 -5.56
CA ILE A 178 9.59 7.95 -6.34
C ILE A 178 10.99 7.33 -6.25
N HIS A 179 11.42 6.90 -5.06
CA HIS A 179 12.72 6.25 -4.88
C HIS A 179 12.82 4.92 -5.64
N LEU A 180 11.79 4.07 -5.56
CA LEU A 180 11.70 2.82 -6.31
C LEU A 180 11.71 3.07 -7.81
N TYR A 181 10.95 4.06 -8.28
CA TYR A 181 10.97 4.47 -9.69
C TYR A 181 12.39 4.88 -10.13
N LYS A 182 13.10 5.71 -9.35
CA LYS A 182 14.48 6.11 -9.65
C LYS A 182 15.40 4.89 -9.76
N LYS A 183 15.37 4.04 -8.73
CA LYS A 183 16.21 2.83 -8.65
C LYS A 183 15.98 1.93 -9.86
N LEU A 184 14.73 1.55 -10.11
CA LEU A 184 14.36 0.65 -11.21
C LEU A 184 14.58 1.30 -12.59
N SER A 185 14.47 2.62 -12.72
CA SER A 185 14.74 3.29 -14.01
C SER A 185 16.23 3.34 -14.34
N THR A 186 17.09 3.44 -13.34
CA THR A 186 18.55 3.29 -13.52
C THR A 186 18.88 1.86 -13.94
N ASP A 187 18.28 0.86 -13.28
CA ASP A 187 18.51 -0.55 -13.58
C ASP A 187 17.93 -0.94 -14.95
N ALA A 188 16.74 -0.46 -15.32
CA ALA A 188 16.10 -0.76 -16.60
C ALA A 188 16.88 -0.23 -17.82
N LYS A 189 17.57 0.91 -17.67
CA LYS A 189 18.51 1.43 -18.69
C LYS A 189 19.68 0.46 -18.95
N ILE A 190 19.98 -0.43 -18.00
CA ILE A 190 21.05 -1.45 -18.10
C ILE A 190 20.53 -2.75 -18.73
N PHE A 191 19.29 -3.16 -18.43
CA PHE A 191 18.78 -4.51 -18.78
C PHE A 191 17.73 -4.58 -19.90
N GLY A 192 17.28 -3.45 -20.44
CA GLY A 192 16.40 -3.42 -21.63
C GLY A 192 14.94 -3.80 -21.34
N ASN A 193 14.12 -2.79 -21.03
CA ASN A 193 12.65 -2.66 -21.24
C ASN A 193 11.66 -3.80 -20.90
N GLN A 194 12.03 -4.91 -20.25
CA GLN A 194 11.08 -5.95 -19.82
C GLN A 194 11.00 -6.16 -18.31
N ASP A 195 11.31 -5.13 -17.52
CA ASP A 195 11.17 -5.25 -16.07
C ASP A 195 9.69 -5.09 -15.66
N GLU A 196 9.01 -6.21 -15.39
CA GLU A 196 7.65 -6.24 -14.83
C GLU A 196 7.55 -5.42 -13.54
N ARG A 197 8.61 -5.38 -12.74
CA ARG A 197 8.65 -4.64 -11.48
C ARG A 197 8.65 -3.14 -11.71
N TRP A 198 9.38 -2.66 -12.72
CA TRP A 198 9.34 -1.26 -13.13
C TRP A 198 7.92 -0.86 -13.56
N HIS A 199 7.22 -1.70 -14.31
CA HIS A 199 5.82 -1.47 -14.70
C HIS A 199 4.89 -1.40 -13.48
N ARG A 200 5.05 -2.32 -12.51
CA ARG A 200 4.28 -2.32 -11.25
C ARG A 200 4.52 -1.05 -10.44
N ALA A 201 5.77 -0.66 -10.25
CA ALA A 201 6.14 0.55 -9.51
C ALA A 201 5.55 1.82 -10.17
N THR A 202 5.66 1.92 -11.51
CA THR A 202 5.13 3.05 -12.28
C THR A 202 3.60 3.10 -12.23
N SER A 203 2.93 1.96 -12.37
CA SER A 203 1.46 1.85 -12.27
C SER A 203 0.95 2.24 -10.88
N CYS A 204 1.65 1.79 -9.83
CA CYS A 204 1.33 2.13 -8.45
C CYS A 204 1.51 3.64 -8.20
N LEU A 205 2.65 4.21 -8.61
CA LEU A 205 2.93 5.64 -8.48
C LEU A 205 1.91 6.49 -9.23
N SER A 206 1.57 6.12 -10.47
CA SER A 206 0.54 6.78 -11.26
C SER A 206 -0.83 6.73 -10.56
N SER A 207 -1.21 5.57 -10.03
CA SER A 207 -2.49 5.39 -9.32
C SER A 207 -2.57 6.28 -8.08
N VAL A 208 -1.51 6.33 -7.25
CA VAL A 208 -1.45 7.18 -6.06
C VAL A 208 -1.48 8.67 -6.42
N LEU A 209 -0.66 9.10 -7.38
CA LEU A 209 -0.64 10.49 -7.85
C LEU A 209 -1.96 10.92 -8.48
N SER A 210 -2.70 10.01 -9.11
CA SER A 210 -4.00 10.33 -9.71
C SER A 210 -5.05 10.70 -8.65
N ILE A 211 -5.00 10.08 -7.48
CA ILE A 211 -6.03 10.25 -6.44
C ILE A 211 -5.67 11.29 -5.39
N SER A 212 -4.38 11.44 -5.06
CA SER A 212 -3.95 12.24 -3.91
C SER A 212 -3.35 13.59 -4.34
N PRO A 213 -4.04 14.72 -4.09
CA PRO A 213 -3.46 16.05 -4.21
C PRO A 213 -2.17 16.20 -3.40
N ARG A 214 -2.12 15.62 -2.20
CA ARG A 214 -0.94 15.69 -1.34
C ARG A 214 0.27 14.99 -1.96
N CYS A 215 0.10 13.78 -2.49
CA CYS A 215 1.18 13.08 -3.19
C CYS A 215 1.68 13.88 -4.41
N ARG A 216 0.78 14.55 -5.14
CA ARG A 216 1.17 15.41 -6.28
C ARG A 216 1.99 16.62 -5.82
N GLN A 217 1.55 17.31 -4.78
CA GLN A 217 2.28 18.44 -4.20
C GLN A 217 3.69 18.01 -3.74
N TYR A 218 3.78 16.87 -3.05
CA TYR A 218 5.05 16.30 -2.64
C TYR A 218 5.94 15.95 -3.85
N GLY A 219 5.39 15.31 -4.88
CA GLY A 219 6.12 14.98 -6.10
C GLY A 219 6.65 16.21 -6.85
N VAL A 220 5.87 17.29 -6.92
CA VAL A 220 6.31 18.58 -7.49
C VAL A 220 7.45 19.18 -6.68
N HIS A 221 7.32 19.20 -5.35
CA HIS A 221 8.38 19.69 -4.45
C HIS A 221 9.69 18.91 -4.64
N ARG A 222 9.60 17.58 -4.79
CA ARG A 222 10.76 16.71 -5.06
C ARG A 222 11.18 16.66 -6.54
N GLN A 223 10.70 17.61 -7.35
CA GLN A 223 11.03 17.78 -8.77
C GLN A 223 10.78 16.52 -9.63
N PHE A 224 9.86 15.65 -9.20
CA PHE A 224 9.54 14.42 -9.92
C PHE A 224 9.15 14.66 -11.39
N PRO A 225 8.36 15.70 -11.75
CA PRO A 225 8.08 15.99 -13.15
C PRO A 225 9.33 16.25 -14.01
N ARG A 226 10.37 16.89 -13.45
CA ARG A 226 11.63 17.12 -14.17
C ARG A 226 12.38 15.81 -14.41
N MET A 227 12.31 14.89 -13.45
CA MET A 227 12.94 13.57 -13.59
C MET A 227 12.30 12.70 -14.66
N LEU A 228 11.01 12.89 -14.95
CA LEU A 228 10.30 12.16 -16.01
C LEU A 228 10.71 12.63 -17.43
N LEU A 229 11.28 13.82 -17.54
CA LEU A 229 11.68 14.44 -18.81
C LEU A 229 13.15 14.15 -19.19
N GLY A 230 13.87 13.38 -18.38
CA GLY A 230 15.31 13.07 -18.55
C GLY A 230 15.62 11.63 -18.96
#